data_AF-A0A315AD07-F1
#
_entry.id   AF-A0A315AD07-F1
#
_cell.length_a   1.000
_cell.length_b   1.000
_cell.length_c   1.000
_cell.angle_alpha   90.00
_cell.angle_beta   90.00
_cell.angle_gamma   90.00
#
_symmetry.space_group_name_H-M   'P 1'
#
loop_
_entity.id
_entity.type
_entity.pdbx_description
1 polymer ?
#
loop_
_entity_poly.entity_id
_entity_poly.type
_entity_poly.pdbx_seq_one_letter_code
_entity_poly.pdbx_strand_id
1 'polypeptide(L)'
;MVSEYAKSKNIKPSDISATSVDTTALKTAKNTVKEWIVSAYQTTGGNATSLDILNTPFDASGKGLDAVLDSLNFTRNSDGLTVLYPKQVMLSDSESPSPLRPLSASNKLTSVSSGNDVFPLSQLGSWRNRMNDCMKVTVSARAASAACAGLAPLAYKHDSVNFQTHLFSDIGESNSVGAVFEYPKIMSISSGTSATVELRWYQPLTQTTHSRLAIFRDLGESGRLQDNKVASATGSTWWLYGNQRDLEIRIEPRLSRYENMNASSQGTSPSALFSGIHILINNYKQVNGNWVSTNILAANVTGPGLPAAGLVLAPVDPSLYSSPYLGILNRSGQMPAQLTYAPDSVNEFRLGGIPLSANISTSALDTWWSSQSASNQFYNNTRLLDFSSIQSQSLYTVKVVYVSGQEEIHKLRLPGALPSPTDAKGVAWPVLTNSAEVKDAILKPSSAVTAKWSFDSASLVPEVSFIAGYAPPLDACTNKRARIWQVEKYMGKNDKTIAFTPLDTSACWGPNFPGNSSTTTTDIGIRSLQNGTRYYSFITWRL
;
A
#
# COMPACT_ATOMS: atom_id res chain seq x y z
N MET A 1 6.18 24.40 7.93
CA MET A 1 7.39 25.13 8.38
C MET A 1 8.48 25.01 7.33
N VAL A 2 8.84 23.79 6.91
CA VAL A 2 9.86 23.57 5.88
C VAL A 2 9.46 24.12 4.50
N SER A 3 8.20 23.96 4.08
CA SER A 3 7.68 24.53 2.82
C SER A 3 7.85 26.05 2.73
N GLU A 4 7.52 26.76 3.81
CA GLU A 4 7.66 28.22 3.88
C GLU A 4 9.11 28.66 3.93
N TYR A 5 9.96 27.91 4.65
CA TYR A 5 11.40 28.15 4.63
C TYR A 5 11.96 28.01 3.20
N ALA A 6 11.60 26.93 2.50
CA ALA A 6 12.03 26.67 1.12
C ALA A 6 11.68 27.83 0.19
N LYS A 7 10.43 28.33 0.28
CA LYS A 7 9.94 29.46 -0.50
C LYS A 7 10.67 30.76 -0.18
N SER A 8 10.91 31.05 1.11
CA SER A 8 11.65 32.24 1.54
C SER A 8 13.10 32.28 1.03
N LYS A 9 13.66 31.11 0.72
CA LYS A 9 15.00 30.93 0.20
C LYS A 9 15.06 30.63 -1.30
N ASN A 10 13.91 30.55 -1.97
CA ASN A 10 13.78 30.16 -3.37
C ASN A 10 14.48 28.82 -3.70
N ILE A 11 14.33 27.84 -2.81
CA ILE A 11 14.88 26.48 -2.94
C ILE A 11 13.75 25.46 -2.87
N LYS A 12 13.96 24.25 -3.41
CA LYS A 12 12.96 23.18 -3.22
C LYS A 12 13.02 22.71 -1.76
N PRO A 13 11.89 22.24 -1.18
CA PRO A 13 11.90 21.65 0.16
C PRO A 13 12.91 20.50 0.33
N SER A 14 13.23 19.79 -0.76
CA SER A 14 14.26 18.73 -0.83
C SER A 14 15.70 19.22 -0.73
N ASP A 15 15.94 20.50 -1.00
CA ASP A 15 17.29 21.06 -1.10
C ASP A 15 17.73 21.72 0.22
N ILE A 16 16.90 21.60 1.27
CA ILE A 16 17.17 22.12 2.61
C ILE A 16 17.94 21.05 3.39
N SER A 17 19.14 21.38 3.85
CA SER A 17 19.93 20.50 4.73
C SER A 17 20.08 21.12 6.13
N ALA A 18 20.28 20.29 7.17
CA ALA A 18 20.46 20.78 8.54
C ALA A 18 21.58 21.82 8.70
N THR A 19 22.59 21.81 7.82
CA THR A 19 23.73 22.73 7.81
C THR A 19 23.48 24.03 7.05
N SER A 20 22.35 24.17 6.32
CA SER A 20 22.02 25.35 5.50
C SER A 20 20.78 26.12 5.99
N VAL A 21 20.26 25.79 7.18
CA VAL A 21 19.05 26.40 7.72
C VAL A 21 19.35 27.72 8.44
N ASP A 22 18.90 28.82 7.84
CA ASP A 22 18.82 30.13 8.46
C ASP A 22 17.73 30.12 9.54
N THR A 23 18.16 30.26 10.80
CA THR A 23 17.31 30.22 11.97
C THR A 23 16.28 31.35 12.03
N THR A 24 16.57 32.51 11.41
CA THR A 24 15.64 33.63 11.33
C THR A 24 14.52 33.32 10.35
N ALA A 25 14.86 32.83 9.15
CA ALA A 25 13.86 32.41 8.17
C ALA A 25 13.03 31.22 8.66
N LEU A 26 13.63 30.29 9.42
CA LEU A 26 12.90 29.18 10.05
C LEU A 26 11.91 29.70 11.12
N LYS A 27 12.32 30.69 11.92
CA LYS A 27 11.45 31.32 12.91
C LYS A 27 10.26 32.02 12.25
N THR A 28 10.50 32.75 11.16
CA THR A 28 9.44 33.37 10.34
C THR A 28 8.47 32.30 9.83
N ALA A 29 8.97 31.24 9.19
CA ALA A 29 8.16 30.13 8.70
C ALA A 29 7.35 29.42 9.80
N LYS A 30 7.89 29.30 11.03
CA LYS A 30 7.17 28.77 12.19
C LYS A 30 6.04 29.70 12.61
N ASN A 31 6.29 31.00 12.68
CA ASN A 31 5.26 31.98 13.04
C ASN A 31 4.13 32.02 12.01
N THR A 32 4.44 31.95 10.71
CA THR A 32 3.43 31.91 9.66
C THR A 32 2.53 30.66 9.77
N VAL A 33 3.10 29.48 10.08
CA VAL A 33 2.29 28.28 10.31
C VAL A 33 1.40 28.42 11.56
N LYS A 34 1.93 29.00 12.64
CA LYS A 34 1.14 29.28 13.85
C LYS A 34 -0.04 30.19 13.52
N GLU A 35 0.18 31.26 12.76
CA GLU A 35 -0.88 32.19 12.34
C GLU A 35 -1.99 31.49 11.55
N TRP A 36 -1.66 30.51 10.68
CA TRP A 36 -2.69 29.75 9.98
C TRP A 36 -3.49 28.84 10.89
N ILE A 37 -2.84 28.13 11.81
CA ILE A 37 -3.51 27.28 12.80
C ILE A 37 -4.42 28.13 13.69
N VAL A 38 -3.95 29.31 14.12
CA VAL A 38 -4.73 30.27 14.89
C VAL A 38 -5.95 30.75 14.10
N SER A 39 -5.76 31.12 12.83
CA SER A 39 -6.86 31.57 11.96
C SER A 39 -7.91 30.46 11.78
N ALA A 40 -7.47 29.21 11.58
CA ALA A 40 -8.35 28.06 11.47
C ALA A 40 -9.04 27.71 12.81
N TYR A 41 -8.38 27.91 13.95
CA TYR A 41 -8.99 27.71 15.26
C TYR A 41 -10.12 28.72 15.51
N GLN A 42 -9.95 29.97 15.08
CA GLN A 42 -11.01 30.98 15.19
C GLN A 42 -12.25 30.62 14.37
N THR A 43 -12.11 30.01 13.20
CA THR A 43 -13.28 29.60 12.39
C THR A 43 -14.08 28.47 13.05
N THR A 44 -13.48 27.73 13.98
CA THR A 44 -14.19 26.74 14.82
C THR A 44 -14.87 27.34 16.06
N GLY A 45 -14.79 28.67 16.25
CA GLY A 45 -15.27 29.35 17.46
C GLY A 45 -14.27 29.36 18.62
N GLY A 46 -13.02 28.91 18.38
CA GLY A 46 -11.96 28.85 19.39
C GLY A 46 -11.32 30.22 19.70
N ASN A 47 -10.87 30.41 20.94
CA ASN A 47 -10.21 31.64 21.37
C ASN A 47 -8.71 31.64 21.05
N ALA A 48 -8.34 32.27 19.93
CA ALA A 48 -6.97 32.42 19.44
C ALA A 48 -5.97 33.08 20.39
N THR A 49 -6.41 34.02 21.23
CA THR A 49 -5.51 34.91 22.00
C THR A 49 -4.74 34.18 23.09
N SER A 50 -5.13 32.94 23.42
CA SER A 50 -4.50 32.08 24.43
C SER A 50 -3.97 30.75 23.86
N LEU A 51 -3.99 30.59 22.53
CA LEU A 51 -3.65 29.31 21.90
C LEU A 51 -2.15 29.04 21.91
N ASP A 52 -1.70 28.19 22.84
CA ASP A 52 -0.41 27.52 22.75
C ASP A 52 -0.58 26.15 22.10
N ILE A 53 -0.26 26.03 20.80
CA ILE A 53 -0.44 24.78 20.03
C ILE A 53 0.24 23.56 20.67
N LEU A 54 1.31 23.76 21.46
CA LEU A 54 2.03 22.64 22.09
C LEU A 54 1.46 22.24 23.45
N ASN A 55 0.85 23.19 24.17
CA ASN A 55 0.48 22.99 25.58
C ASN A 55 -1.01 23.19 25.85
N THR A 56 -1.79 23.68 24.88
CA THR A 56 -3.24 23.82 25.02
C THR A 56 -3.86 22.44 25.04
N PRO A 57 -4.49 22.01 26.14
CA PRO A 57 -5.22 20.76 26.17
C PRO A 57 -6.41 20.83 25.21
N PHE A 58 -6.65 19.77 24.48
CA PHE A 58 -7.84 19.62 23.65
C PHE A 58 -8.39 18.21 23.81
N ASP A 59 -9.72 18.10 23.89
CA ASP A 59 -10.40 16.81 23.91
C ASP A 59 -10.62 16.34 22.48
N ALA A 60 -10.52 15.01 22.27
CA ALA A 60 -10.86 14.32 21.01
C ALA A 60 -12.37 14.42 20.75
N SER A 61 -12.82 15.61 20.41
CA SER A 61 -14.22 16.06 20.36
C SER A 61 -14.65 16.47 18.94
N GLY A 62 -13.69 16.55 18.00
CA GLY A 62 -13.93 17.00 16.63
C GLY A 62 -14.28 18.49 16.56
N LYS A 63 -14.03 19.25 17.64
CA LYS A 63 -14.34 20.68 17.79
C LYS A 63 -13.08 21.44 18.19
N GLY A 64 -13.09 22.77 18.02
CA GLY A 64 -11.97 23.60 18.44
C GLY A 64 -10.63 23.21 17.80
N LEU A 65 -9.58 23.09 18.62
CA LEU A 65 -8.22 22.80 18.16
C LEU A 65 -8.09 21.38 17.60
N ASP A 66 -8.87 20.43 18.14
CA ASP A 66 -8.92 19.04 17.68
C ASP A 66 -9.34 18.97 16.20
N ALA A 67 -10.40 19.69 15.82
CA ALA A 67 -10.87 19.78 14.43
C ALA A 67 -9.81 20.37 13.48
N VAL A 68 -9.07 21.38 13.94
CA VAL A 68 -8.00 22.01 13.16
C VAL A 68 -6.84 21.03 12.94
N LEU A 69 -6.39 20.35 13.99
CA LEU A 69 -5.32 19.36 13.91
C LEU A 69 -5.74 18.15 13.06
N ASP A 70 -7.00 17.73 13.15
CA ASP A 70 -7.56 16.68 12.32
C ASP A 70 -7.68 17.05 10.85
N SER A 71 -7.71 18.35 10.53
CA SER A 71 -7.72 18.89 9.17
C SER A 71 -6.32 19.05 8.57
N LEU A 72 -5.28 18.68 9.30
CA LEU A 72 -3.88 18.78 8.88
C LEU A 72 -3.25 17.40 8.67
N ASN A 73 -2.30 17.34 7.73
CA ASN A 73 -1.45 16.17 7.54
C ASN A 73 0.03 16.54 7.52
N PHE A 74 0.84 15.71 8.16
CA PHE A 74 2.29 15.88 8.25
C PHE A 74 2.97 14.75 7.49
N THR A 75 3.77 15.10 6.49
CA THR A 75 4.56 14.11 5.75
C THR A 75 6.04 14.41 5.94
N ARG A 76 6.82 13.38 6.27
CA ARG A 76 8.27 13.45 6.29
C ARG A 76 8.79 13.14 4.88
N ASN A 77 9.55 14.05 4.29
CA ASN A 77 10.21 13.78 3.01
C ASN A 77 11.46 12.90 3.21
N SER A 78 12.06 12.52 2.09
CA SER A 78 13.32 11.76 2.00
C SER A 78 14.46 12.33 2.85
N ASP A 79 14.51 13.65 3.00
CA ASP A 79 15.59 14.36 3.68
C ASP A 79 15.31 14.52 5.18
N GLY A 80 14.26 13.85 5.68
CA GLY A 80 13.86 13.85 7.08
C GLY A 80 13.06 15.08 7.50
N LEU A 81 12.68 15.96 6.58
CA LEU A 81 11.96 17.21 6.83
C LEU A 81 10.45 17.01 6.83
N THR A 82 9.77 17.63 7.80
CA THR A 82 8.31 17.53 7.95
C THR A 82 7.61 18.69 7.23
N VAL A 83 6.78 18.35 6.24
CA VAL A 83 5.97 19.29 5.45
C VAL A 83 4.50 19.18 5.87
N LEU A 84 3.82 20.32 5.93
CA LEU A 84 2.42 20.43 6.35
C LEU A 84 1.51 20.59 5.13
N TYR A 85 0.48 19.76 5.07
CA TYR A 85 -0.54 19.78 4.04
C TYR A 85 -1.93 19.95 4.68
N PRO A 86 -2.89 20.58 3.98
CA PRO A 86 -4.29 20.36 4.33
C PRO A 86 -4.61 18.87 4.10
N LYS A 87 -5.41 18.29 4.98
CA LYS A 87 -5.91 16.93 4.77
C LYS A 87 -6.84 16.94 3.56
N GLN A 88 -6.76 15.89 2.73
CA GLN A 88 -7.67 15.76 1.60
C GLN A 88 -9.10 15.63 2.11
N VAL A 89 -10.01 16.44 1.58
CA VAL A 89 -11.45 16.22 1.72
C VAL A 89 -11.80 15.03 0.85
N MET A 90 -12.53 14.05 1.41
CA MET A 90 -13.03 12.95 0.59
C MET A 90 -14.08 13.47 -0.38
N LEU A 91 -13.91 13.03 -1.61
CA LEU A 91 -14.70 13.49 -2.74
C LEU A 91 -15.85 12.52 -2.96
N SER A 92 -16.91 13.00 -3.61
CA SER A 92 -17.98 12.15 -4.08
C SER A 92 -17.44 10.99 -4.92
N ASP A 93 -18.17 9.87 -5.01
CA ASP A 93 -17.77 8.65 -5.75
C ASP A 93 -17.50 8.88 -7.26
N SER A 94 -17.67 10.10 -7.77
CA SER A 94 -17.40 10.51 -9.16
C SER A 94 -16.16 11.41 -9.32
N GLU A 95 -15.55 11.89 -8.24
CA GLU A 95 -14.54 12.95 -8.29
C GLU A 95 -13.16 12.43 -7.89
N SER A 96 -12.09 12.96 -8.49
CA SER A 96 -10.69 12.69 -8.11
C SER A 96 -10.04 13.90 -7.45
N PRO A 97 -9.12 13.70 -6.48
CA PRO A 97 -8.54 14.80 -5.72
C PRO A 97 -7.64 15.64 -6.58
N SER A 98 -7.66 16.95 -6.30
CA SER A 98 -6.64 17.84 -6.81
C SER A 98 -5.30 17.54 -6.14
N PRO A 99 -4.17 17.79 -6.82
CA PRO A 99 -2.85 17.63 -6.24
C PRO A 99 -2.71 18.39 -4.91
N LEU A 100 -2.27 17.69 -3.86
CA LEU A 100 -2.06 18.32 -2.55
C LEU A 100 -0.96 19.38 -2.67
N ARG A 101 -1.29 20.60 -2.25
CA ARG A 101 -0.33 21.70 -2.16
C ARG A 101 0.07 21.91 -0.71
N PRO A 102 1.38 22.02 -0.40
CA PRO A 102 1.82 22.39 0.94
C PRO A 102 1.12 23.67 1.38
N LEU A 103 0.80 23.76 2.67
CA LEU A 103 0.29 25.02 3.20
C LEU A 103 1.38 26.09 3.07
N SER A 104 0.96 27.25 2.58
CA SER A 104 1.80 28.44 2.38
C SER A 104 1.05 29.74 2.70
N ALA A 105 1.76 30.87 2.79
CA ALA A 105 1.12 32.16 3.06
C ALA A 105 0.03 32.50 2.02
N SER A 106 0.19 31.98 0.80
CA SER A 106 -0.74 32.08 -0.33
C SER A 106 -1.70 30.89 -0.48
N ASN A 107 -1.51 29.81 0.27
CA ASN A 107 -2.30 28.58 0.23
C ASN A 107 -2.60 28.12 1.66
N LYS A 108 -3.52 28.82 2.32
CA LYS A 108 -3.89 28.61 3.72
C LYS A 108 -4.92 27.49 3.85
N LEU A 109 -5.10 26.95 5.06
CA LEU A 109 -6.21 26.04 5.35
C LEU A 109 -7.52 26.85 5.22
N THR A 110 -8.29 26.58 4.17
CA THR A 110 -9.51 27.35 3.85
C THR A 110 -10.78 26.77 4.48
N SER A 111 -10.73 25.52 4.95
CA SER A 111 -11.84 24.86 5.61
C SER A 111 -11.32 23.95 6.73
N VAL A 112 -12.05 23.94 7.84
CA VAL A 112 -11.86 23.00 8.93
C VAL A 112 -13.15 22.19 8.96
N SER A 113 -13.05 20.88 8.72
CA SER A 113 -14.22 20.02 8.97
C SER A 113 -14.35 19.90 10.48
N SER A 114 -15.27 20.65 11.09
CA SER A 114 -15.74 20.27 12.42
C SER A 114 -16.34 18.88 12.29
N GLY A 115 -15.91 17.96 13.14
CA GLY A 115 -16.59 16.67 13.31
C GLY A 115 -18.05 16.99 13.58
N ASN A 116 -18.89 16.77 12.57
CA ASN A 116 -20.32 16.96 12.70
C ASN A 116 -20.80 16.06 13.85
N ASP A 117 -21.83 16.48 14.61
CA ASP A 117 -22.46 15.70 15.70
C ASP A 117 -23.02 14.32 15.24
N VAL A 118 -22.81 13.99 13.96
CA VAL A 118 -23.24 12.79 13.24
C VAL A 118 -22.36 11.56 13.56
N PHE A 119 -21.06 11.75 13.80
CA PHE A 119 -20.15 10.64 14.11
C PHE A 119 -19.54 10.81 15.52
N PRO A 120 -20.03 10.08 16.54
CA PRO A 120 -19.58 10.25 17.92
C PRO A 120 -18.19 9.64 18.14
N LEU A 121 -17.17 10.48 18.37
CA LEU A 121 -15.79 10.05 18.66
C LEU A 121 -15.68 9.13 19.90
N SER A 122 -16.60 9.26 20.85
CA SER A 122 -16.70 8.37 22.01
C SER A 122 -16.96 6.90 21.60
N GLN A 123 -17.65 6.66 20.48
CA GLN A 123 -17.84 5.32 19.94
C GLN A 123 -16.54 4.77 19.34
N LEU A 124 -15.71 5.58 18.68
CA LEU A 124 -14.37 5.14 18.24
C LEU A 124 -13.46 4.83 19.43
N GLY A 125 -13.52 5.64 20.49
CA GLY A 125 -12.77 5.35 21.72
C GLY A 125 -13.19 4.03 22.35
N SER A 126 -14.50 3.76 22.39
CA SER A 126 -15.05 2.49 22.88
C SER A 126 -14.62 1.30 22.00
N TRP A 127 -14.70 1.45 20.68
CA TRP A 127 -14.24 0.43 19.73
C TRP A 127 -12.74 0.16 19.86
N ARG A 128 -11.91 1.22 19.97
CA ARG A 128 -10.46 1.12 20.17
C ARG A 128 -10.13 0.38 21.45
N ASN A 129 -10.81 0.69 22.55
CA ASN A 129 -10.58 0.02 23.83
C ASN A 129 -10.86 -1.49 23.72
N ARG A 130 -11.97 -1.88 23.07
CA ARG A 130 -12.27 -3.29 22.79
C ARG A 130 -11.21 -3.96 21.93
N MET A 131 -10.73 -3.28 20.88
CA MET A 131 -9.62 -3.76 20.05
C MET A 131 -8.37 -4.01 20.89
N ASN A 132 -7.99 -3.05 21.74
CA ASN A 132 -6.83 -3.17 22.62
C ASN A 132 -6.99 -4.31 23.63
N ASP A 133 -8.20 -4.56 24.14
CA ASP A 133 -8.47 -5.70 25.01
C ASP A 133 -8.38 -7.03 24.25
N CYS A 134 -8.90 -7.10 23.02
CA CYS A 134 -8.70 -8.26 22.15
C CYS A 134 -7.22 -8.54 21.86
N MET A 135 -6.39 -7.50 21.69
CA MET A 135 -4.96 -7.67 21.39
C MET A 135 -4.17 -8.28 22.54
N LYS A 136 -4.65 -8.19 23.79
CA LYS A 136 -4.05 -8.85 24.95
C LYS A 136 -4.26 -10.37 24.93
N VAL A 137 -5.22 -10.87 24.15
CA VAL A 137 -5.53 -12.29 24.03
C VAL A 137 -4.54 -12.95 23.06
N THR A 138 -4.07 -14.15 23.39
CA THR A 138 -3.24 -14.96 22.49
C THR A 138 -3.98 -15.28 21.21
N VAL A 139 -3.30 -15.24 20.06
CA VAL A 139 -3.88 -15.46 18.73
C VAL A 139 -4.86 -16.64 18.67
N SER A 140 -4.43 -17.82 19.12
CA SER A 140 -5.23 -19.06 19.08
C SER A 140 -6.53 -18.99 19.88
N ALA A 141 -6.64 -18.08 20.84
CA ALA A 141 -7.82 -17.90 21.69
C ALA A 141 -8.71 -16.73 21.25
N ARG A 142 -8.29 -15.89 20.29
CA ARG A 142 -9.04 -14.68 19.87
C ARG A 142 -10.42 -15.01 19.32
N ALA A 143 -10.54 -16.07 18.51
CA ALA A 143 -11.80 -16.47 17.89
C ALA A 143 -12.90 -16.82 18.91
N ALA A 144 -12.52 -17.32 20.10
CA ALA A 144 -13.44 -17.73 21.15
C ALA A 144 -13.53 -16.73 22.33
N SER A 145 -12.75 -15.63 22.28
CA SER A 145 -12.67 -14.69 23.41
C SER A 145 -13.78 -13.65 23.36
N ALA A 146 -14.46 -13.45 24.49
CA ALA A 146 -15.44 -12.38 24.66
C ALA A 146 -14.84 -10.98 24.47
N ALA A 147 -13.54 -10.80 24.75
CA ALA A 147 -12.85 -9.52 24.51
C ALA A 147 -12.73 -9.17 23.02
N CYS A 148 -12.82 -10.17 22.14
CA CYS A 148 -12.78 -10.00 20.69
C CYS A 148 -14.19 -10.00 20.06
N ALA A 149 -15.24 -10.21 20.86
CA ALA A 149 -16.61 -10.19 20.36
C ALA A 149 -17.08 -8.75 20.09
N GLY A 150 -17.92 -8.56 19.06
CA GLY A 150 -18.54 -7.27 18.78
C GLY A 150 -17.58 -6.16 18.31
N LEU A 151 -16.45 -6.53 17.70
CA LEU A 151 -15.53 -5.60 17.01
C LEU A 151 -16.03 -5.21 15.61
N ALA A 152 -16.79 -6.09 14.98
CA ALA A 152 -17.47 -5.91 13.70
C ALA A 152 -18.74 -6.79 13.69
N PRO A 153 -19.75 -6.47 12.85
CA PRO A 153 -20.92 -7.32 12.70
C PRO A 153 -20.55 -8.64 12.00
N LEU A 154 -21.34 -9.70 12.20
CA LEU A 154 -21.16 -10.98 11.49
C LEU A 154 -21.26 -10.85 9.97
N ALA A 155 -22.03 -9.87 9.49
CA ALA A 155 -22.16 -9.53 8.07
C ALA A 155 -21.00 -8.67 7.54
N TYR A 156 -19.96 -8.41 8.33
CA TYR A 156 -18.77 -7.73 7.82
C TYR A 156 -18.18 -8.54 6.67
N LYS A 157 -18.05 -7.88 5.53
CA LYS A 157 -17.28 -8.35 4.39
C LYS A 157 -16.35 -7.23 3.93
N HIS A 158 -15.07 -7.55 3.81
CA HIS A 158 -14.10 -6.71 3.13
C HIS A 158 -13.48 -7.54 2.04
N ASP A 159 -13.71 -7.18 0.77
CA ASP A 159 -13.10 -7.89 -0.36
C ASP A 159 -13.36 -9.41 -0.30
N SER A 160 -14.64 -9.79 -0.15
CA SER A 160 -15.14 -11.18 -0.01
C SER A 160 -14.81 -11.88 1.31
N VAL A 161 -13.87 -11.38 2.11
CA VAL A 161 -13.46 -12.03 3.36
C VAL A 161 -14.15 -11.43 4.59
N ASN A 162 -14.45 -12.29 5.56
CA ASN A 162 -15.04 -11.86 6.83
C ASN A 162 -14.02 -11.06 7.69
N PHE A 163 -14.52 -10.41 8.74
CA PHE A 163 -13.70 -9.56 9.60
C PHE A 163 -12.53 -10.30 10.24
N GLN A 164 -12.77 -11.54 10.65
CA GLN A 164 -11.75 -12.35 11.31
C GLN A 164 -10.62 -12.65 10.33
N THR A 165 -10.92 -13.15 9.14
CA THR A 165 -9.91 -13.43 8.10
C THR A 165 -9.19 -12.14 7.66
N HIS A 166 -9.93 -11.05 7.46
CA HIS A 166 -9.37 -9.78 7.00
C HIS A 166 -8.45 -9.14 8.05
N LEU A 167 -8.89 -9.06 9.30
CA LEU A 167 -8.12 -8.39 10.33
C LEU A 167 -7.05 -9.32 10.91
N PHE A 168 -7.35 -10.60 11.13
CA PHE A 168 -6.36 -11.60 11.58
C PHE A 168 -5.34 -12.01 10.51
N SER A 169 -5.43 -11.55 9.26
CA SER A 169 -4.24 -11.66 8.40
C SER A 169 -3.11 -10.72 8.86
N ASP A 170 -3.44 -9.60 9.51
CA ASP A 170 -2.46 -8.61 10.00
C ASP A 170 -2.21 -8.70 11.52
N ILE A 171 -3.23 -9.12 12.27
CA ILE A 171 -3.19 -9.34 13.72
C ILE A 171 -3.51 -10.79 14.08
N GLY A 172 -3.32 -11.76 13.20
CA GLY A 172 -3.44 -13.19 13.55
C GLY A 172 -2.09 -13.84 13.76
N GLU A 173 -1.02 -13.05 13.81
CA GLU A 173 0.31 -13.51 14.10
C GLU A 173 0.65 -13.33 15.57
N SER A 174 1.52 -14.18 16.10
CA SER A 174 1.93 -14.15 17.51
C SER A 174 2.59 -12.82 17.89
N ASN A 175 3.20 -12.12 16.94
CA ASN A 175 3.79 -10.79 17.11
C ASN A 175 2.78 -9.68 17.40
N SER A 176 1.49 -9.90 17.10
CA SER A 176 0.41 -8.95 17.31
C SER A 176 -0.17 -8.99 18.73
N VAL A 177 0.28 -9.92 19.56
CA VAL A 177 -0.11 -9.97 20.97
C VAL A 177 0.47 -8.76 21.70
N GLY A 178 -0.40 -8.02 22.37
CA GLY A 178 -0.04 -6.75 23.02
C GLY A 178 0.03 -5.55 22.06
N ALA A 179 -0.43 -5.68 20.81
CA ALA A 179 -0.55 -4.54 19.92
C ALA A 179 -1.48 -3.46 20.50
N VAL A 180 -1.13 -2.20 20.29
CA VAL A 180 -1.85 -1.04 20.83
C VAL A 180 -2.37 -0.18 19.68
N PHE A 181 -3.68 -0.14 19.52
CA PHE A 181 -4.38 0.75 18.61
C PHE A 181 -4.37 2.18 19.14
N GLU A 182 -3.95 3.10 18.28
CA GLU A 182 -4.12 4.54 18.45
C GLU A 182 -5.60 4.92 18.31
N TYR A 183 -5.96 6.16 18.64
CA TYR A 183 -7.29 6.65 18.29
C TYR A 183 -7.46 6.63 16.76
N PRO A 184 -8.53 6.02 16.23
CA PRO A 184 -8.78 6.02 14.79
C PRO A 184 -8.92 7.45 14.27
N LYS A 185 -8.22 7.78 13.19
CA LYS A 185 -8.28 9.09 12.57
C LYS A 185 -9.41 9.12 11.55
N ILE A 186 -10.40 9.99 11.72
CA ILE A 186 -11.48 10.12 10.73
C ILE A 186 -10.89 10.74 9.47
N MET A 187 -10.90 10.00 8.37
CA MET A 187 -10.46 10.49 7.06
C MET A 187 -11.59 11.22 6.35
N SER A 188 -12.84 10.76 6.53
CA SER A 188 -14.03 11.45 6.06
C SER A 188 -15.32 10.92 6.64
N ILE A 189 -16.40 11.66 6.36
CA ILE A 189 -17.78 11.26 6.59
C ILE A 189 -18.54 11.43 5.28
N SER A 190 -19.10 10.35 4.73
CA SER A 190 -19.95 10.38 3.52
C SER A 190 -21.42 10.30 3.92
N SER A 191 -22.21 11.28 3.44
CA SER A 191 -23.66 11.38 3.61
C SER A 191 -24.19 11.31 5.05
N GLY A 192 -23.32 11.50 6.04
CA GLY A 192 -23.67 11.36 7.45
C GLY A 192 -23.99 9.94 7.94
N THR A 193 -23.86 8.93 7.07
CA THR A 193 -24.19 7.53 7.42
C THR A 193 -22.99 6.59 7.29
N SER A 194 -21.87 7.08 6.77
CA SER A 194 -20.62 6.32 6.68
C SER A 194 -19.41 7.22 6.95
N ALA A 195 -18.37 6.67 7.55
CA ALA A 195 -17.13 7.36 7.83
C ALA A 195 -15.95 6.47 7.44
N THR A 196 -15.04 7.00 6.64
CA THR A 196 -13.76 6.34 6.39
C THR A 196 -12.79 6.77 7.49
N VAL A 197 -12.16 5.81 8.14
CA VAL A 197 -11.19 6.06 9.22
C VAL A 197 -9.89 5.33 8.93
N GLU A 198 -8.79 5.93 9.37
CA GLU A 198 -7.49 5.28 9.42
C GLU A 198 -7.34 4.61 10.79
N LEU A 199 -7.19 3.29 10.78
CA LEU A 199 -6.86 2.49 11.95
C LEU A 199 -5.35 2.34 12.02
N ARG A 200 -4.73 2.84 13.09
CA ARG A 200 -3.29 2.69 13.32
C ARG A 200 -3.05 1.88 14.58
N TRP A 201 -2.08 0.98 14.53
CA TRP A 201 -1.67 0.23 15.71
C TRP A 201 -0.18 -0.02 15.74
N TYR A 202 0.36 0.00 16.95
CA TYR A 202 1.75 -0.34 17.23
C TYR A 202 1.85 -1.79 17.68
N GLN A 203 2.72 -2.58 17.05
CA GLN A 203 3.07 -3.92 17.48
C GLN A 203 4.40 -3.86 18.26
N PRO A 204 4.40 -4.18 19.57
CA PRO A 204 5.60 -3.99 20.40
C PRO A 204 6.73 -4.96 20.05
N LEU A 205 6.41 -6.18 19.63
CA LEU A 205 7.41 -7.22 19.33
C LEU A 205 8.21 -6.90 18.06
N THR A 206 7.55 -6.38 17.03
CA THR A 206 8.18 -5.93 15.77
C THR A 206 8.62 -4.47 15.80
N GLN A 207 8.13 -3.70 16.78
CA GLN A 207 8.26 -2.25 16.88
C GLN A 207 7.73 -1.51 15.63
N THR A 208 6.70 -2.05 15.00
CA THR A 208 6.08 -1.52 13.79
C THR A 208 4.80 -0.78 14.10
N THR A 209 4.58 0.35 13.43
CA THR A 209 3.25 0.97 13.36
C THR A 209 2.63 0.60 12.03
N HIS A 210 1.48 -0.06 12.09
CA HIS A 210 0.68 -0.40 10.92
C HIS A 210 -0.46 0.60 10.74
N SER A 211 -0.99 0.66 9.53
CA SER A 211 -2.15 1.46 9.20
C SER A 211 -3.05 0.76 8.18
N ARG A 212 -4.37 0.87 8.37
CA ARG A 212 -5.40 0.40 7.44
C ARG A 212 -6.52 1.42 7.33
N LEU A 213 -7.04 1.60 6.11
CA LEU A 213 -8.30 2.30 5.90
C LEU A 213 -9.47 1.36 6.22
N ALA A 214 -10.43 1.88 6.97
CA ALA A 214 -11.61 1.17 7.40
C ALA A 214 -12.86 2.02 7.18
N ILE A 215 -14.01 1.37 7.04
CA ILE A 215 -15.30 2.05 6.87
C ILE A 215 -16.15 1.75 8.10
N PHE A 216 -16.54 2.80 8.81
CA PHE A 216 -17.59 2.76 9.81
C PHE A 216 -18.91 3.17 9.16
N ARG A 217 -20.01 2.53 9.54
CA ARG A 217 -21.35 2.86 9.06
C ARG A 217 -22.31 3.01 10.23
N ASP A 218 -23.18 4.00 10.15
CA ASP A 218 -24.35 4.09 11.02
C ASP A 218 -25.36 3.04 10.58
N LEU A 219 -25.62 2.07 11.44
CA LEU A 219 -26.59 0.99 11.28
C LEU A 219 -27.92 1.29 12.00
N GLY A 220 -28.04 2.46 12.65
CA GLY A 220 -29.19 2.89 13.46
C GLY A 220 -29.40 2.09 14.75
N GLU A 221 -30.31 2.54 15.61
CA GLU A 221 -30.69 1.86 16.88
C GLU A 221 -31.23 0.44 16.68
N SER A 222 -31.67 0.11 15.46
CA SER A 222 -32.20 -1.22 15.16
C SER A 222 -31.13 -2.23 14.74
N GLY A 223 -29.91 -1.82 14.36
CA GLY A 223 -28.90 -2.72 13.77
C GLY A 223 -29.41 -3.50 12.54
N ARG A 224 -30.55 -3.10 11.96
CA ARG A 224 -31.25 -3.82 10.89
C ARG A 224 -30.86 -3.22 9.54
N LEU A 225 -29.75 -3.69 8.98
CA LEU A 225 -29.66 -3.75 7.52
C LEU A 225 -30.42 -4.99 7.05
N GLN A 226 -31.19 -4.82 5.98
CA GLN A 226 -32.23 -5.72 5.48
C GLN A 226 -31.77 -7.13 5.06
N ASP A 227 -30.48 -7.48 5.14
CA ASP A 227 -30.00 -8.72 4.50
C ASP A 227 -29.26 -9.74 5.37
N ASN A 228 -29.10 -9.58 6.70
CA ASN A 228 -28.85 -10.73 7.59
C ASN A 228 -28.90 -10.35 9.09
N LYS A 229 -29.66 -11.12 9.86
CA LYS A 229 -29.99 -10.89 11.28
C LYS A 229 -28.74 -10.88 12.17
N VAL A 230 -28.42 -9.74 12.80
CA VAL A 230 -27.44 -9.67 13.89
C VAL A 230 -28.20 -9.67 15.22
N ALA A 231 -28.20 -10.79 15.92
CA ALA A 231 -28.86 -10.93 17.24
C ALA A 231 -28.07 -10.28 18.40
N SER A 232 -26.85 -9.77 18.14
CA SER A 232 -25.92 -9.28 19.17
C SER A 232 -25.59 -7.78 19.08
N ALA A 233 -26.34 -6.99 18.31
CA ALA A 233 -26.12 -5.55 18.19
C ALA A 233 -26.70 -4.83 19.42
N THR A 234 -25.98 -4.85 20.54
CA THR A 234 -26.37 -4.11 21.75
C THR A 234 -25.70 -2.73 21.75
N GLY A 235 -26.45 -1.68 21.38
CA GLY A 235 -26.24 -0.31 21.85
C GLY A 235 -25.24 0.61 21.12
N SER A 236 -24.66 0.21 19.98
CA SER A 236 -23.87 1.13 19.12
C SER A 236 -24.56 1.32 17.78
N THR A 237 -24.68 2.57 17.31
CA THR A 237 -25.19 2.90 15.98
C THR A 237 -24.08 2.79 14.92
N TRP A 238 -22.84 3.20 15.24
CA TRP A 238 -21.72 3.08 14.31
C TRP A 238 -20.92 1.79 14.49
N TRP A 239 -20.67 1.09 13.38
CA TRP A 239 -19.92 -0.17 13.36
C TRP A 239 -18.90 -0.18 12.24
N LEU A 240 -17.76 -0.82 12.51
CA LEU A 240 -16.81 -1.21 11.47
C LEU A 240 -17.51 -2.18 10.52
N TYR A 241 -17.80 -1.76 9.28
CA TYR A 241 -18.74 -2.45 8.40
C TYR A 241 -18.08 -3.13 7.19
N GLY A 242 -16.85 -2.78 6.83
CA GLY A 242 -16.19 -3.32 5.63
C GLY A 242 -16.74 -2.69 4.34
N ASN A 243 -16.17 -3.05 3.20
CA ASN A 243 -16.56 -2.49 1.90
C ASN A 243 -17.70 -3.27 1.22
N GLN A 244 -18.12 -4.40 1.82
CA GLN A 244 -19.20 -5.27 1.36
C GLN A 244 -19.05 -5.80 -0.07
N ARG A 245 -17.82 -5.78 -0.61
CA ARG A 245 -17.56 -6.35 -1.93
C ARG A 245 -17.58 -7.87 -1.84
N ASP A 246 -18.21 -8.50 -2.82
CA ASP A 246 -18.18 -9.95 -2.98
C ASP A 246 -16.91 -10.44 -3.69
N LEU A 247 -16.17 -9.54 -4.33
CA LEU A 247 -14.90 -9.81 -5.00
C LEU A 247 -13.76 -9.09 -4.28
N GLU A 248 -12.61 -9.74 -4.18
CA GLU A 248 -11.38 -9.08 -3.77
C GLU A 248 -10.79 -8.26 -4.93
N ILE A 249 -10.81 -6.93 -4.77
CA ILE A 249 -10.23 -5.98 -5.72
C ILE A 249 -9.38 -4.98 -4.96
N ARG A 250 -8.08 -4.94 -5.25
CA ARG A 250 -7.14 -3.98 -4.66
C ARG A 250 -6.41 -3.22 -5.75
N ILE A 251 -6.23 -1.92 -5.52
CA ILE A 251 -5.39 -1.06 -6.35
C ILE A 251 -4.44 -0.35 -5.40
N GLU A 252 -3.13 -0.54 -5.61
CA GLU A 252 -2.11 -0.10 -4.69
C GLU A 252 -1.00 0.64 -5.46
N PRO A 253 -0.55 1.80 -4.96
CA PRO A 253 0.65 2.43 -5.50
C PRO A 253 1.86 1.62 -5.04
N ARG A 254 2.76 1.37 -5.99
CA ARG A 254 3.94 0.55 -5.78
C ARG A 254 5.21 1.28 -6.22
N LEU A 255 6.22 1.21 -5.37
CA LEU A 255 7.56 1.70 -5.62
C LEU A 255 8.54 0.55 -5.46
N SER A 256 9.27 0.21 -6.51
CA SER A 256 10.16 -0.95 -6.54
C SER A 256 11.59 -0.52 -6.82
N ARG A 257 12.52 -0.79 -5.89
CA ARG A 257 13.96 -0.79 -6.15
C ARG A 257 14.34 -2.14 -6.72
N TYR A 258 14.81 -2.19 -7.96
CA TYR A 258 15.24 -3.41 -8.63
C TYR A 258 16.74 -3.35 -8.90
N GLU A 259 17.49 -4.24 -8.27
CA GLU A 259 18.93 -4.38 -8.45
C GLU A 259 19.25 -5.68 -9.18
N ASN A 260 19.71 -5.57 -10.42
CA ASN A 260 20.21 -6.69 -11.20
C ASN A 260 21.68 -6.93 -10.85
N MET A 261 22.01 -8.12 -10.36
CA MET A 261 23.38 -8.47 -9.96
C MET A 261 24.20 -9.07 -11.10
N ASN A 262 23.62 -9.29 -12.29
CA ASN A 262 24.36 -9.80 -13.44
C ASN A 262 24.86 -8.66 -14.34
N ALA A 263 26.17 -8.43 -14.30
CA ALA A 263 26.84 -7.40 -15.09
C ALA A 263 26.61 -7.52 -16.60
N SER A 264 26.52 -8.75 -17.15
CA SER A 264 26.35 -8.96 -18.60
C SER A 264 24.95 -8.59 -19.12
N SER A 265 23.96 -8.52 -18.23
CA SER A 265 22.57 -8.21 -18.58
C SER A 265 22.13 -6.79 -18.20
N GLN A 266 23.05 -5.97 -17.67
CA GLN A 266 22.74 -4.58 -17.30
C GLN A 266 22.26 -3.72 -18.48
N GLY A 267 22.72 -4.00 -19.70
CA GLY A 267 22.28 -3.29 -20.91
C GLY A 267 20.84 -3.63 -21.35
N THR A 268 20.34 -4.82 -20.98
CA THR A 268 19.02 -5.33 -21.40
C THR A 268 18.04 -5.48 -20.23
N SER A 269 18.51 -5.30 -18.99
CA SER A 269 17.74 -5.33 -17.75
C SER A 269 18.47 -4.48 -16.68
N PRO A 270 18.46 -3.14 -16.80
CA PRO A 270 19.22 -2.27 -15.92
C PRO A 270 18.68 -2.28 -14.48
N SER A 271 19.58 -2.08 -13.51
CA SER A 271 19.18 -1.78 -12.13
C SER A 271 18.48 -0.41 -12.07
N ALA A 272 17.25 -0.36 -11.55
CA ALA A 272 16.39 0.82 -11.60
C ALA A 272 15.40 0.90 -10.43
N LEU A 273 14.94 2.11 -10.14
CA LEU A 273 13.76 2.38 -9.33
C LEU A 273 12.56 2.48 -10.27
N PHE A 274 11.45 1.83 -9.93
CA PHE A 274 10.20 1.84 -10.69
C PHE A 274 9.04 2.34 -9.83
N SER A 275 8.19 3.18 -10.41
CA SER A 275 6.87 3.51 -9.86
C SER A 275 5.80 2.91 -10.74
N GLY A 276 4.81 2.26 -10.13
CA GLY A 276 3.73 1.59 -10.84
C GLY A 276 2.46 1.47 -10.01
N ILE A 277 1.39 1.02 -10.65
CA ILE A 277 0.13 0.69 -10.01
C ILE A 277 -0.02 -0.83 -10.00
N HIS A 278 -0.18 -1.40 -8.82
CA HIS A 278 -0.45 -2.80 -8.61
C HIS A 278 -1.96 -3.03 -8.55
N ILE A 279 -2.49 -3.92 -9.39
CA ILE A 279 -3.92 -4.16 -9.56
C ILE A 279 -4.21 -5.64 -9.30
N LEU A 280 -4.80 -5.95 -8.16
CA LEU A 280 -5.15 -7.31 -7.77
C LEU A 280 -6.65 -7.49 -7.92
N ILE A 281 -7.06 -8.41 -8.78
CA ILE A 281 -8.46 -8.85 -8.91
C ILE A 281 -8.44 -10.37 -8.74
N ASN A 282 -9.07 -10.87 -7.67
CA ASN A 282 -9.10 -12.30 -7.40
C ASN A 282 -10.15 -12.96 -8.31
N ASN A 283 -9.79 -14.06 -8.98
CA ASN A 283 -10.72 -14.87 -9.80
C ASN A 283 -11.51 -15.90 -8.96
N TYR A 284 -11.44 -15.75 -7.64
CA TYR A 284 -12.17 -16.55 -6.66
C TYR A 284 -12.83 -15.63 -5.64
N LYS A 285 -13.93 -16.11 -5.06
CA LYS A 285 -14.62 -15.46 -3.95
C LYS A 285 -14.94 -16.46 -2.85
N GLN A 286 -15.12 -15.97 -1.63
CA GLN A 286 -15.48 -16.83 -0.52
C GLN A 286 -17.01 -16.99 -0.44
N VAL A 287 -17.48 -18.23 -0.55
CA VAL A 287 -18.89 -18.61 -0.38
C VAL A 287 -18.97 -19.68 0.70
N ASN A 288 -19.65 -19.39 1.81
CA ASN A 288 -19.78 -20.28 2.96
C ASN A 288 -18.43 -20.82 3.47
N GLY A 289 -17.41 -19.97 3.50
CA GLY A 289 -16.05 -20.33 3.93
C GLY A 289 -15.17 -20.93 2.84
N ASN A 290 -15.73 -21.36 1.71
CA ASN A 290 -15.01 -22.01 0.61
C ASN A 290 -14.64 -21.03 -0.50
N TRP A 291 -13.45 -21.17 -1.08
CA TRP A 291 -13.06 -20.44 -2.28
C TRP A 291 -13.69 -21.08 -3.52
N VAL A 292 -14.52 -20.31 -4.22
CA VAL A 292 -15.18 -20.73 -5.46
C VAL A 292 -14.79 -19.78 -6.59
N SER A 293 -14.60 -20.33 -7.80
CA SER A 293 -14.27 -19.49 -8.96
C SER A 293 -15.40 -18.53 -9.27
N THR A 294 -15.04 -17.30 -9.64
CA THR A 294 -15.98 -16.25 -10.03
C THR A 294 -16.33 -16.30 -11.51
N ASN A 295 -15.63 -17.10 -12.31
CA ASN A 295 -15.77 -17.17 -13.78
C ASN A 295 -15.66 -15.78 -14.44
N ILE A 296 -14.67 -14.98 -14.04
CA ILE A 296 -14.40 -13.70 -14.68
C ILE A 296 -13.86 -13.95 -16.09
N LEU A 297 -14.43 -13.26 -17.08
CA LEU A 297 -13.95 -13.23 -18.45
C LEU A 297 -12.73 -12.31 -18.56
N ALA A 298 -12.89 -11.06 -18.10
CA ALA A 298 -11.85 -10.05 -18.03
C ALA A 298 -12.34 -8.88 -17.15
N ALA A 299 -11.44 -7.98 -16.80
CA ALA A 299 -11.75 -6.72 -16.16
C ALA A 299 -11.03 -5.56 -16.84
N ASN A 300 -11.71 -4.45 -17.09
CA ASN A 300 -11.09 -3.21 -17.57
C ASN A 300 -10.94 -2.22 -16.42
N VAL A 301 -9.75 -1.66 -16.26
CA VAL A 301 -9.41 -0.74 -15.16
C VAL A 301 -9.00 0.61 -15.72
N THR A 302 -9.72 1.65 -15.33
CA THR A 302 -9.44 3.04 -15.70
C THR A 302 -9.15 3.88 -14.46
N GLY A 303 -8.33 4.92 -14.61
CA GLY A 303 -7.99 5.85 -13.53
C GLY A 303 -6.68 6.59 -13.82
N PRO A 304 -6.27 7.52 -12.93
CA PRO A 304 -5.03 8.28 -13.09
C PRO A 304 -3.80 7.39 -13.32
N GLY A 305 -2.95 7.77 -14.27
CA GLY A 305 -1.76 7.03 -14.65
C GLY A 305 -2.00 5.83 -15.58
N LEU A 306 -3.22 5.30 -15.67
CA LEU A 306 -3.53 4.20 -16.60
C LEU A 306 -3.88 4.73 -18.01
N PRO A 307 -3.81 3.88 -19.06
CA PRO A 307 -4.29 4.24 -20.39
C PRO A 307 -5.73 4.74 -20.34
N ALA A 308 -6.07 5.74 -21.18
CA ALA A 308 -7.41 6.34 -21.18
C ALA A 308 -8.53 5.32 -21.51
N ALA A 309 -8.25 4.38 -22.41
CA ALA A 309 -9.17 3.28 -22.74
C ALA A 309 -9.21 2.18 -21.64
N GLY A 310 -8.28 2.24 -20.70
CA GLY A 310 -8.13 1.32 -19.59
C GLY A 310 -7.12 0.20 -19.83
N LEU A 311 -6.73 -0.43 -18.73
CA LEU A 311 -5.90 -1.62 -18.70
C LEU A 311 -6.81 -2.84 -18.54
N VAL A 312 -6.71 -3.80 -19.46
CA VAL A 312 -7.51 -5.01 -19.42
C VAL A 312 -6.71 -6.11 -18.72
N LEU A 313 -7.30 -6.68 -17.67
CA LEU A 313 -6.79 -7.85 -16.97
C LEU A 313 -7.68 -9.06 -17.30
N ALA A 314 -7.08 -10.24 -17.37
CA ALA A 314 -7.78 -11.49 -17.65
C ALA A 314 -7.24 -12.63 -16.79
N PRO A 315 -7.98 -13.75 -16.64
CA PRO A 315 -7.46 -14.92 -15.94
C PRO A 315 -6.11 -15.34 -16.52
N VAL A 316 -5.23 -15.86 -15.69
CA VAL A 316 -4.00 -16.49 -16.17
C VAL A 316 -4.28 -17.94 -16.54
N ASP A 317 -3.51 -18.49 -17.47
CA ASP A 317 -3.63 -19.91 -17.81
C ASP A 317 -3.22 -20.77 -16.60
N PRO A 318 -4.15 -21.54 -15.99
CA PRO A 318 -3.84 -22.33 -14.81
C PRO A 318 -2.86 -23.48 -15.09
N SER A 319 -2.66 -23.85 -16.35
CA SER A 319 -1.66 -24.83 -16.76
C SER A 319 -0.24 -24.26 -16.77
N LEU A 320 -0.09 -22.93 -16.83
CA LEU A 320 1.20 -22.23 -16.86
C LEU A 320 1.52 -21.51 -15.55
N TYR A 321 0.49 -20.97 -14.87
CA TYR A 321 0.67 -20.15 -13.67
C TYR A 321 -0.30 -20.56 -12.57
N SER A 322 0.23 -20.72 -11.35
CA SER A 322 -0.57 -20.89 -10.14
C SER A 322 -0.87 -19.55 -9.48
N SER A 323 -1.72 -18.72 -10.10
CA SER A 323 -2.16 -17.44 -9.55
C SER A 323 -3.69 -17.39 -9.43
N PRO A 324 -4.26 -17.03 -8.26
CA PRO A 324 -5.68 -16.76 -8.15
C PRO A 324 -6.06 -15.38 -8.71
N TYR A 325 -5.09 -14.51 -8.97
CA TYR A 325 -5.31 -13.15 -9.46
C TYR A 325 -5.22 -13.05 -10.98
N LEU A 326 -5.99 -12.14 -11.56
CA LEU A 326 -5.90 -11.78 -12.99
C LEU A 326 -4.53 -11.17 -13.33
N GLY A 327 -4.05 -11.45 -14.54
CA GLY A 327 -2.86 -10.84 -15.13
C GLY A 327 -3.21 -9.78 -16.17
N ILE A 328 -2.29 -8.87 -16.48
CA ILE A 328 -2.52 -7.83 -17.50
C ILE A 328 -2.52 -8.46 -18.89
N LEU A 329 -3.65 -8.35 -19.59
CA LEU A 329 -3.85 -8.85 -20.95
C LEU A 329 -3.43 -7.82 -22.00
N ASN A 330 -3.94 -6.58 -21.89
CA ASN A 330 -3.62 -5.52 -22.85
C ASN A 330 -3.80 -4.13 -22.24
N ARG A 331 -3.26 -3.12 -22.94
CA ARG A 331 -3.36 -1.70 -22.59
C ARG A 331 -4.21 -0.88 -23.58
N SER A 332 -4.90 -1.53 -24.51
CA SER A 332 -5.75 -0.88 -25.49
C SER A 332 -7.18 -0.67 -24.99
N GLY A 333 -7.53 -1.24 -23.83
CA GLY A 333 -8.91 -1.23 -23.31
C GLY A 333 -9.82 -2.24 -24.00
N GLN A 334 -9.29 -3.06 -24.93
CA GLN A 334 -10.10 -4.00 -25.69
C GLN A 334 -10.41 -5.23 -24.84
N MET A 335 -11.68 -5.35 -24.45
CA MET A 335 -12.19 -6.50 -23.73
C MET A 335 -12.31 -7.72 -24.68
N PRO A 336 -11.87 -8.91 -24.27
CA PRO A 336 -12.04 -10.11 -25.07
C PRO A 336 -13.53 -10.52 -25.12
N ALA A 337 -13.97 -11.03 -26.27
CA ALA A 337 -15.34 -11.52 -26.45
C ALA A 337 -15.57 -12.95 -25.91
N GLN A 338 -14.49 -13.68 -25.67
CA GLN A 338 -14.47 -15.06 -25.17
C GLN A 338 -13.27 -15.24 -24.23
N LEU A 339 -13.28 -16.30 -23.41
CA LEU A 339 -12.22 -16.53 -22.44
C LEU A 339 -10.85 -16.52 -23.13
N THR A 340 -10.00 -15.58 -22.70
CA THR A 340 -8.64 -15.40 -23.19
C THR A 340 -7.75 -15.22 -21.98
N TYR A 341 -6.65 -15.97 -21.94
CA TYR A 341 -5.75 -15.91 -20.81
C TYR A 341 -4.71 -14.79 -20.98
N ALA A 342 -4.40 -14.10 -19.89
CA ALA A 342 -3.25 -13.20 -19.84
C ALA A 342 -1.96 -14.02 -20.06
N PRO A 343 -0.97 -13.48 -20.80
CA PRO A 343 0.24 -14.22 -21.13
C PRO A 343 1.19 -14.39 -19.93
N ASP A 344 0.97 -13.64 -18.83
CA ASP A 344 1.70 -13.77 -17.57
C ASP A 344 0.79 -13.40 -16.39
N SER A 345 1.21 -13.80 -15.19
CA SER A 345 0.65 -13.44 -13.89
C SER A 345 1.01 -12.03 -13.38
N VAL A 346 1.71 -11.24 -14.20
CA VAL A 346 2.07 -9.86 -13.85
C VAL A 346 0.82 -9.00 -13.74
N ASN A 347 0.70 -8.35 -12.59
CA ASN A 347 -0.44 -7.52 -12.18
C ASN A 347 -0.01 -6.10 -11.77
N GLU A 348 1.25 -5.73 -12.04
CA GLU A 348 1.79 -4.38 -11.85
C GLU A 348 1.96 -3.70 -13.21
N PHE A 349 1.33 -2.53 -13.36
CA PHE A 349 1.55 -1.66 -14.52
C PHE A 349 2.58 -0.59 -14.16
N ARG A 350 3.75 -0.64 -14.80
CA ARG A 350 4.90 0.23 -14.55
C ARG A 350 4.74 1.53 -15.33
N LEU A 351 4.78 2.65 -14.61
CA LEU A 351 4.52 3.98 -15.17
C LEU A 351 5.80 4.75 -15.45
N GLY A 352 6.75 4.69 -14.52
CA GLY A 352 8.02 5.38 -14.67
C GLY A 352 9.15 4.68 -13.94
N GLY A 353 10.37 5.12 -14.22
CA GLY A 353 11.55 4.65 -13.49
C GLY A 353 12.77 5.55 -13.68
N ILE A 354 13.82 5.29 -12.91
CA ILE A 354 15.12 5.96 -13.04
C ILE A 354 16.23 4.97 -12.74
N PRO A 355 17.43 5.14 -13.32
CA PRO A 355 18.53 4.22 -13.05
C PRO A 355 18.99 4.33 -11.59
N LEU A 356 19.38 3.19 -11.01
CA LEU A 356 20.02 3.15 -9.68
C LEU A 356 21.49 3.58 -9.76
N SER A 357 22.18 3.21 -10.84
CA SER A 357 23.57 3.58 -11.07
C SER A 357 23.68 4.82 -11.95
N ALA A 358 24.57 5.74 -11.57
CA ALA A 358 24.89 6.92 -12.36
C ALA A 358 25.52 6.58 -13.74
N ASN A 359 26.04 5.36 -13.91
CA ASN A 359 26.66 4.90 -15.15
C ASN A 359 25.64 4.57 -16.25
N ILE A 360 24.36 4.46 -15.91
CA ILE A 360 23.29 4.26 -16.88
C ILE A 360 22.67 5.63 -17.15
N SER A 361 22.82 6.13 -18.39
CA SER A 361 22.21 7.40 -18.77
C SER A 361 20.69 7.29 -18.83
N THR A 362 20.00 8.41 -18.60
CA THR A 362 18.54 8.49 -18.76
C THR A 362 18.10 8.05 -20.16
N SER A 363 18.85 8.44 -21.20
CA SER A 363 18.58 8.05 -22.59
C SER A 363 18.70 6.55 -22.83
N ALA A 364 19.65 5.87 -22.18
CA ALA A 364 19.76 4.41 -22.24
C ALA A 364 18.55 3.74 -21.57
N LEU A 365 18.10 4.26 -20.43
CA LEU A 365 16.89 3.77 -19.77
C LEU A 365 15.64 3.99 -20.62
N ASP A 366 15.50 5.14 -21.29
CA ASP A 366 14.36 5.43 -22.17
C ASP A 366 14.32 4.50 -23.39
N THR A 367 15.49 4.17 -23.95
CA THR A 367 15.62 3.19 -25.05
C THR A 367 15.19 1.81 -24.59
N TRP A 368 15.69 1.36 -23.43
CA TRP A 368 15.30 0.10 -22.82
C TRP A 368 13.80 0.06 -22.52
N TRP A 369 13.26 1.12 -21.92
CA TRP A 369 11.84 1.24 -21.60
C TRP A 369 10.96 1.10 -22.84
N SER A 370 11.34 1.75 -23.94
CA SER A 370 10.62 1.68 -25.22
C SER A 370 10.63 0.27 -25.80
N SER A 371 11.76 -0.45 -25.69
CA SER A 371 11.84 -1.87 -26.09
C SER A 371 10.94 -2.76 -25.23
N GLN A 372 10.93 -2.55 -23.90
CA GLN A 372 10.07 -3.28 -22.98
C GLN A 372 8.58 -2.99 -23.21
N SER A 373 8.22 -1.73 -23.43
CA SER A 373 6.84 -1.34 -23.68
C SER A 373 6.34 -1.81 -25.05
N ALA A 374 7.22 -1.98 -26.04
CA ALA A 374 6.84 -2.56 -27.34
C ALA A 374 6.59 -4.08 -27.25
N SER A 375 7.36 -4.78 -26.42
CA SER A 375 7.29 -6.25 -26.27
C SER A 375 6.31 -6.72 -25.19
N ASN A 376 5.95 -5.88 -24.23
CA ASN A 376 5.11 -6.25 -23.10
C ASN A 376 4.08 -5.16 -22.77
N GLN A 377 2.89 -5.59 -22.37
CA GLN A 377 1.76 -4.74 -21.96
C GLN A 377 1.91 -4.18 -20.53
N PHE A 378 2.93 -4.59 -19.77
CA PHE A 378 3.12 -4.21 -18.37
C PHE A 378 3.72 -2.81 -18.17
N TYR A 379 4.20 -2.18 -19.24
CA TYR A 379 4.84 -0.87 -19.20
C TYR A 379 4.00 0.17 -19.92
N ASN A 380 4.00 1.39 -19.37
CA ASN A 380 3.49 2.55 -20.08
C ASN A 380 4.30 2.78 -21.37
N ASN A 381 3.66 3.27 -22.43
CA ASN A 381 4.33 3.54 -23.71
C ASN A 381 5.53 4.47 -23.53
N THR A 382 5.33 5.53 -22.75
CA THR A 382 6.33 6.53 -22.43
C THR A 382 6.52 6.57 -20.93
N ARG A 383 7.77 6.66 -20.49
CA ARG A 383 8.11 6.77 -19.08
C ARG A 383 7.52 8.05 -18.51
N LEU A 384 6.64 7.92 -17.51
CA LEU A 384 6.05 9.04 -16.82
C LEU A 384 7.10 9.72 -15.94
N LEU A 385 7.18 11.05 -16.01
CA LEU A 385 8.09 11.87 -15.20
C LEU A 385 7.35 12.64 -14.10
N ASP A 386 6.11 13.05 -14.39
CA ASP A 386 5.25 13.76 -13.44
C ASP A 386 4.17 12.84 -12.88
N PHE A 387 4.21 12.63 -11.56
CA PHE A 387 3.27 11.79 -10.82
C PHE A 387 2.24 12.62 -10.04
N SER A 388 2.21 13.94 -10.24
CA SER A 388 1.36 14.87 -9.48
C SER A 388 -0.15 14.58 -9.61
N SER A 389 -0.59 13.89 -10.65
CA SER A 389 -1.99 13.49 -10.84
C SER A 389 -2.40 12.20 -10.12
N ILE A 390 -1.44 11.41 -9.61
CA ILE A 390 -1.66 10.10 -8.99
C ILE A 390 -1.54 10.24 -7.47
N GLN A 391 -2.59 10.76 -6.86
CA GLN A 391 -2.63 11.13 -5.45
C GLN A 391 -3.31 10.06 -4.61
N SER A 392 -3.14 10.14 -3.28
CA SER A 392 -4.03 9.39 -2.37
C SER A 392 -5.47 9.78 -2.70
N GLN A 393 -6.38 8.81 -2.61
CA GLN A 393 -7.79 8.91 -2.98
C GLN A 393 -8.07 9.14 -4.48
N SER A 394 -7.08 9.05 -5.38
CA SER A 394 -7.34 8.96 -6.82
C SER A 394 -8.37 7.87 -7.13
N LEU A 395 -9.38 8.20 -7.96
CA LEU A 395 -10.48 7.29 -8.29
C LEU A 395 -10.07 6.35 -9.43
N TYR A 396 -10.28 5.05 -9.21
CA TYR A 396 -10.15 4.01 -10.22
C TYR A 396 -11.49 3.31 -10.39
N THR A 397 -11.85 3.04 -11.65
CA THR A 397 -13.06 2.29 -12.00
C THR A 397 -12.64 0.94 -12.56
N VAL A 398 -13.19 -0.13 -12.01
CA VAL A 398 -12.97 -1.50 -12.43
C VAL A 398 -14.28 -2.05 -12.96
N LYS A 399 -14.36 -2.23 -14.28
CA LYS A 399 -15.47 -2.92 -14.94
C LYS A 399 -15.11 -4.40 -15.08
N VAL A 400 -15.76 -5.26 -14.31
CA VAL A 400 -15.61 -6.71 -14.38
C VAL A 400 -16.68 -7.27 -15.30
N VAL A 401 -16.29 -8.15 -16.23
CA VAL A 401 -17.21 -8.90 -17.09
C VAL A 401 -17.03 -10.38 -16.77
N TYR A 402 -18.14 -11.07 -16.55
CA TYR A 402 -18.17 -12.50 -16.28
C TYR A 402 -18.41 -13.30 -17.56
N VAL A 403 -18.05 -14.58 -17.58
CA VAL A 403 -18.29 -15.49 -18.72
C VAL A 403 -19.79 -15.59 -19.08
N SER A 404 -20.68 -15.35 -18.11
CA SER A 404 -22.12 -15.28 -18.32
C SER A 404 -22.60 -14.03 -19.10
N GLY A 405 -21.71 -13.07 -19.36
CA GLY A 405 -22.03 -11.77 -19.93
C GLY A 405 -22.53 -10.73 -18.91
N GLN A 406 -22.66 -11.11 -17.64
CA GLN A 406 -22.96 -10.16 -16.57
C GLN A 406 -21.79 -9.19 -16.37
N GLU A 407 -22.11 -7.96 -15.99
CA GLU A 407 -21.13 -6.90 -15.75
C GLU A 407 -21.30 -6.29 -14.37
N GLU A 408 -20.18 -5.99 -13.71
CA GLU A 408 -20.15 -5.26 -12.45
C GLU A 408 -19.18 -4.08 -12.55
N ILE A 409 -19.53 -2.96 -11.92
CA ILE A 409 -18.68 -1.77 -11.86
C ILE A 409 -18.31 -1.51 -10.41
N HIS A 410 -17.01 -1.53 -10.14
CA HIS A 410 -16.43 -1.26 -8.84
C HIS A 410 -15.66 0.05 -8.89
N LYS A 411 -15.88 0.91 -7.89
CA LYS A 411 -15.13 2.16 -7.71
C LYS A 411 -14.19 2.00 -6.54
N LEU A 412 -12.91 2.30 -6.78
CA LEU A 412 -11.84 2.15 -5.81
C LEU A 412 -11.05 3.44 -5.66
N ARG A 413 -10.57 3.67 -4.44
CA ARG A 413 -9.72 4.80 -4.10
C ARG A 413 -8.31 4.30 -3.87
N LEU A 414 -7.33 5.00 -4.44
CA LEU A 414 -5.92 4.69 -4.20
C LEU A 414 -5.59 4.97 -2.72
N PRO A 415 -5.05 4.00 -1.96
CA PRO A 415 -4.82 4.16 -0.53
C PRO A 415 -3.71 5.20 -0.22
N GLY A 416 -2.71 5.32 -1.08
CA GLY A 416 -1.60 6.27 -0.96
C GLY A 416 -1.40 7.08 -2.24
N ALA A 417 -0.60 8.14 -2.19
CA ALA A 417 -0.11 8.77 -3.42
C ALA A 417 0.99 7.91 -4.03
N LEU A 418 1.12 7.91 -5.37
CA LEU A 418 2.24 7.23 -6.01
C LEU A 418 3.45 8.19 -6.05
N PRO A 419 4.52 7.93 -5.27
CA PRO A 419 5.70 8.80 -5.30
C PRO A 419 6.39 8.70 -6.66
N SER A 420 7.03 9.79 -7.09
CA SER A 420 7.87 9.71 -8.28
C SER A 420 9.10 8.83 -7.99
N PRO A 421 9.67 8.15 -8.99
CA PRO A 421 10.93 7.42 -8.81
C PRO A 421 12.07 8.34 -8.31
N THR A 422 12.01 9.64 -8.61
CA THR A 422 13.00 10.62 -8.13
C THR A 422 12.90 10.81 -6.62
N ASP A 423 11.69 10.97 -6.08
CA ASP A 423 11.48 11.08 -4.63
C ASP A 423 11.92 9.79 -3.90
N ALA A 424 11.82 8.66 -4.60
CA ALA A 424 12.27 7.35 -4.12
C ALA A 424 13.77 7.25 -3.86
N LYS A 425 14.61 8.11 -4.47
CA LYS A 425 16.08 8.06 -4.28
C LYS A 425 16.49 8.36 -2.86
N GLY A 426 15.78 9.27 -2.20
CA GLY A 426 16.09 9.65 -0.83
C GLY A 426 15.37 8.80 0.21
N VAL A 427 14.66 7.74 -0.20
CA VAL A 427 14.17 6.71 0.72
C VAL A 427 15.36 5.85 1.16
N ALA A 428 15.50 5.62 2.46
CA ALA A 428 16.48 4.68 2.99
C ALA A 428 15.99 3.24 2.75
N TRP A 429 16.44 2.66 1.63
CA TRP A 429 16.09 1.31 1.23
C TRP A 429 16.87 0.26 2.03
N PRO A 430 16.23 -0.85 2.45
CA PRO A 430 16.95 -2.02 2.92
C PRO A 430 17.88 -2.57 1.84
N VAL A 431 19.13 -2.87 2.22
CA VAL A 431 20.16 -3.43 1.34
C VAL A 431 20.63 -4.76 1.91
N LEU A 432 20.84 -5.74 1.02
CA LEU A 432 21.42 -7.03 1.38
C LEU A 432 22.94 -6.86 1.54
N THR A 433 23.44 -7.05 2.75
CA THR A 433 24.84 -6.78 3.08
C THR A 433 25.79 -7.92 2.72
N ASN A 434 25.26 -9.12 2.48
CA ASN A 434 26.03 -10.31 2.11
C ASN A 434 25.60 -10.91 0.76
N SER A 435 25.34 -10.06 -0.22
CA SER A 435 24.85 -10.47 -1.55
C SER A 435 25.74 -11.49 -2.27
N ALA A 436 27.07 -11.45 -2.07
CA ALA A 436 28.00 -12.43 -2.63
C ALA A 436 27.84 -13.83 -2.00
N GLU A 437 27.78 -13.92 -0.66
CA GLU A 437 27.55 -15.20 0.05
C GLU A 437 26.21 -15.82 -0.36
N VAL A 438 25.19 -14.97 -0.49
CA VAL A 438 23.85 -15.40 -0.90
C VAL A 438 23.87 -15.91 -2.35
N LYS A 439 24.56 -15.21 -3.26
CA LYS A 439 24.76 -15.65 -4.64
C LYS A 439 25.45 -17.03 -4.71
N ASP A 440 26.52 -17.22 -3.95
CA ASP A 440 27.25 -18.48 -3.95
C ASP A 440 26.43 -19.65 -3.39
N ALA A 441 25.56 -19.37 -2.42
CA ALA A 441 24.67 -20.38 -1.84
C ALA A 441 23.51 -20.76 -2.77
N ILE A 442 22.91 -19.80 -3.48
CA ILE A 442 21.86 -20.12 -4.48
C ILE A 442 22.42 -20.89 -5.69
N LEU A 443 23.74 -21.00 -5.84
CA LEU A 443 24.37 -21.87 -6.84
C LEU A 443 24.57 -23.31 -6.37
N LYS A 444 24.38 -23.59 -5.07
CA LYS A 444 24.73 -24.87 -4.43
C LYS A 444 23.51 -25.45 -3.69
N PRO A 445 22.86 -26.50 -4.23
CA PRO A 445 21.71 -27.12 -3.60
C PRO A 445 21.99 -27.51 -2.14
N SER A 446 20.97 -27.41 -1.28
CA SER A 446 21.03 -27.79 0.14
C SER A 446 22.00 -27.00 1.03
N SER A 447 22.60 -25.92 0.54
CA SER A 447 23.42 -25.03 1.37
C SER A 447 22.53 -24.14 2.23
N ALA A 448 22.60 -24.29 3.55
CA ALA A 448 21.95 -23.34 4.45
C ALA A 448 22.62 -21.97 4.32
N VAL A 449 21.83 -20.94 4.04
CA VAL A 449 22.32 -19.57 3.90
C VAL A 449 21.42 -18.61 4.65
N THR A 450 22.03 -17.54 5.17
CA THR A 450 21.32 -16.47 5.85
C THR A 450 21.49 -15.18 5.06
N ALA A 451 20.41 -14.69 4.45
CA ALA A 451 20.38 -13.36 3.86
C ALA A 451 20.37 -12.32 4.99
N LYS A 452 21.34 -11.40 4.98
CA LYS A 452 21.54 -10.34 5.99
C LYS A 452 21.17 -8.99 5.41
N TRP A 453 20.26 -8.28 6.07
CA TRP A 453 19.74 -7.00 5.61
C TRP A 453 20.15 -5.87 6.55
N SER A 454 20.55 -4.74 5.99
CA SER A 454 20.77 -3.52 6.76
C SER A 454 19.46 -2.75 6.94
N PHE A 455 18.96 -2.72 8.17
CA PHE A 455 17.92 -1.80 8.63
C PHE A 455 18.57 -0.83 9.61
N ASP A 456 18.69 0.44 9.24
CA ASP A 456 19.00 1.51 10.17
C ASP A 456 17.71 2.14 10.72
N SER A 457 17.83 3.13 11.62
CA SER A 457 16.67 3.78 12.22
C SER A 457 15.86 4.64 11.24
N ALA A 458 16.43 4.99 10.09
CA ALA A 458 15.82 5.79 9.03
C ALA A 458 15.21 4.95 7.90
N SER A 459 15.60 3.67 7.81
CA SER A 459 15.17 2.73 6.78
C SER A 459 13.67 2.45 6.85
N LEU A 460 13.09 2.14 5.69
CA LEU A 460 11.74 1.57 5.64
C LEU A 460 11.65 0.36 6.55
N VAL A 461 10.65 0.35 7.44
CA VAL A 461 10.44 -0.79 8.32
C VAL A 461 9.85 -1.93 7.47
N PRO A 462 10.51 -3.09 7.35
CA PRO A 462 10.00 -4.21 6.58
C PRO A 462 8.69 -4.71 7.20
N GLU A 463 7.74 -5.16 6.37
CA GLU A 463 6.60 -5.96 6.83
C GLU A 463 6.89 -7.44 6.60
N VAL A 464 7.38 -7.76 5.40
CA VAL A 464 7.66 -9.11 4.94
C VAL A 464 8.95 -9.06 4.15
N SER A 465 9.81 -10.05 4.34
CA SER A 465 10.80 -10.37 3.33
C SER A 465 10.52 -11.73 2.75
N PHE A 466 10.86 -11.85 1.48
CA PHE A 466 10.65 -13.06 0.72
C PHE A 466 11.89 -13.36 -0.11
N ILE A 467 12.11 -14.65 -0.31
CA ILE A 467 13.18 -15.20 -1.13
C ILE A 467 12.47 -16.20 -2.04
N ALA A 468 12.52 -15.98 -3.34
CA ALA A 468 11.82 -16.78 -4.32
C ALA A 468 12.72 -17.13 -5.51
N GLY A 469 12.75 -18.42 -5.85
CA GLY A 469 13.40 -18.91 -7.06
C GLY A 469 12.36 -19.12 -8.16
N TYR A 470 12.60 -18.54 -9.35
CA TYR A 470 11.79 -18.70 -10.54
C TYR A 470 12.60 -19.38 -11.66
N ALA A 471 11.97 -20.32 -12.37
CA ALA A 471 12.51 -20.86 -13.61
C ALA A 471 11.37 -21.18 -14.59
N PRO A 472 11.64 -21.10 -15.90
CA PRO A 472 10.70 -21.55 -16.92
C PRO A 472 10.55 -23.08 -16.88
N PRO A 473 9.31 -23.60 -16.83
CA PRO A 473 9.05 -25.03 -16.71
C PRO A 473 9.63 -25.79 -17.92
N LEU A 474 10.28 -26.93 -17.67
CA LEU A 474 10.65 -27.87 -18.73
C LEU A 474 9.40 -28.61 -19.22
N ASP A 475 9.33 -28.89 -20.52
CA ASP A 475 8.19 -29.57 -21.16
C ASP A 475 7.86 -30.94 -20.55
N ALA A 476 8.82 -31.58 -19.89
CA ALA A 476 8.66 -32.87 -19.22
C ALA A 476 7.86 -32.83 -17.90
N CYS A 477 7.47 -31.64 -17.41
CA CYS A 477 6.79 -31.48 -16.12
C CYS A 477 5.26 -31.51 -16.24
N THR A 478 4.61 -32.38 -15.47
CA THR A 478 3.14 -32.41 -15.32
C THR A 478 2.58 -31.25 -14.48
N ASN A 479 3.42 -30.63 -13.61
CA ASN A 479 3.09 -29.43 -12.84
C ASN A 479 4.04 -28.28 -13.23
N LYS A 480 3.67 -27.45 -14.21
CA LYS A 480 4.48 -26.34 -14.74
C LYS A 480 4.51 -25.09 -13.83
N ARG A 481 4.60 -25.26 -12.50
CA ARG A 481 4.59 -24.11 -11.57
C ARG A 481 5.88 -23.30 -11.75
N ALA A 482 5.77 -22.08 -12.29
CA ALA A 482 6.89 -21.14 -12.52
C ALA A 482 7.67 -20.71 -11.25
N ARG A 483 7.19 -21.05 -10.05
CA ARG A 483 7.78 -20.71 -8.75
C ARG A 483 8.26 -21.99 -8.07
N ILE A 484 9.59 -22.17 -8.00
CA ILE A 484 10.22 -23.44 -7.58
C ILE A 484 10.20 -23.56 -6.06
N TRP A 485 10.52 -22.47 -5.37
CA TRP A 485 10.46 -22.39 -3.91
C TRP A 485 10.29 -20.94 -3.50
N GLN A 486 9.63 -20.72 -2.37
CA GLN A 486 9.44 -19.41 -1.76
C GLN A 486 9.54 -19.54 -0.26
N VAL A 487 10.37 -18.71 0.34
CA VAL A 487 10.38 -18.49 1.79
C VAL A 487 9.86 -17.08 2.01
N GLU A 488 8.77 -16.95 2.75
CA GLU A 488 8.31 -15.67 3.28
C GLU A 488 8.55 -15.65 4.78
N LYS A 489 9.11 -14.55 5.27
CA LYS A 489 9.28 -14.28 6.69
C LYS A 489 8.72 -12.88 6.97
N TYR A 490 7.77 -12.79 7.89
CA TYR A 490 7.39 -11.52 8.49
C TYR A 490 8.57 -10.99 9.31
N MET A 491 8.93 -9.73 9.08
CA MET A 491 10.13 -9.14 9.68
C MET A 491 9.75 -7.91 10.50
N GLY A 492 10.23 -7.84 11.75
CA GLY A 492 10.26 -6.61 12.52
C GLY A 492 11.53 -5.80 12.26
N LYS A 493 11.63 -4.62 12.89
CA LYS A 493 12.81 -3.73 12.76
C LYS A 493 14.12 -4.37 13.25
N ASN A 494 14.02 -5.36 14.13
CA ASN A 494 15.16 -6.08 14.70
C ASN A 494 15.48 -7.39 13.96
N ASP A 495 14.56 -7.88 13.12
CA ASP A 495 14.83 -9.01 12.26
C ASP A 495 15.75 -8.53 11.14
N LYS A 496 17.04 -8.87 11.21
CA LYS A 496 18.01 -8.49 10.17
C LYS A 496 18.35 -9.65 9.24
N THR A 497 17.72 -10.80 9.44
CA THR A 497 18.14 -12.05 8.81
C THR A 497 16.98 -12.94 8.41
N ILE A 498 17.21 -13.67 7.32
CA ILE A 498 16.32 -14.72 6.83
C ILE A 498 17.20 -15.90 6.47
N ALA A 499 17.02 -16.99 7.21
CA ALA A 499 17.63 -18.26 6.88
C ALA A 499 16.77 -18.96 5.82
N PHE A 500 17.42 -19.53 4.83
CA PHE A 500 16.77 -20.41 3.86
C PHE A 500 17.74 -21.48 3.40
N THR A 501 17.19 -22.53 2.81
CA THR A 501 17.96 -23.60 2.20
C THR A 501 17.38 -23.82 0.82
N PRO A 502 18.11 -23.51 -0.26
CA PRO A 502 17.67 -23.81 -1.62
C PRO A 502 17.40 -25.30 -1.74
N LEU A 503 16.15 -25.66 -2.03
CA LEU A 503 15.73 -27.05 -2.15
C LEU A 503 16.17 -27.61 -3.51
N ASP A 504 16.76 -28.80 -3.50
CA ASP A 504 17.01 -29.55 -4.73
C ASP A 504 15.68 -30.04 -5.29
N THR A 505 15.31 -29.50 -6.46
CA THR A 505 14.09 -29.88 -7.20
C THR A 505 14.43 -30.54 -8.53
N SER A 506 15.67 -31.02 -8.69
CA SER A 506 16.26 -31.57 -9.93
C SER A 506 15.38 -32.57 -10.69
N ALA A 507 14.46 -33.28 -10.03
CA ALA A 507 13.49 -34.18 -10.66
C ALA A 507 12.58 -33.51 -11.72
N CYS A 508 12.37 -32.18 -11.65
CA CYS A 508 11.56 -31.41 -12.63
C CYS A 508 12.40 -30.44 -13.49
N TRP A 509 13.62 -30.10 -13.07
CA TRP A 509 14.39 -28.99 -13.64
C TRP A 509 15.76 -29.41 -14.22
N GLY A 510 16.17 -30.67 -14.02
CA GLY A 510 17.43 -31.20 -14.53
C GLY A 510 18.65 -30.37 -14.06
N PRO A 511 19.69 -30.18 -14.88
CA PRO A 511 20.84 -29.34 -14.51
C PRO A 511 20.53 -27.85 -14.42
N ASN A 512 19.30 -27.39 -14.73
CA ASN A 512 18.88 -25.98 -14.70
C ASN A 512 18.39 -25.57 -13.30
N PHE A 513 19.26 -25.67 -12.30
CA PHE A 513 18.99 -25.19 -10.96
C PHE A 513 18.82 -23.65 -10.97
N PRO A 514 17.91 -23.07 -10.16
CA PRO A 514 17.80 -21.62 -10.02
C PRO A 514 19.10 -21.05 -9.48
N GLY A 515 19.91 -20.49 -10.38
CA GLY A 515 21.27 -20.08 -10.06
C GLY A 515 22.28 -20.41 -11.17
N ASN A 516 22.17 -21.53 -11.87
CA ASN A 516 23.24 -21.99 -12.76
C ASN A 516 22.89 -21.94 -14.26
N SER A 517 21.74 -21.35 -14.60
CA SER A 517 21.21 -21.32 -15.98
C SER A 517 20.69 -19.93 -16.35
N SER A 518 21.04 -19.50 -17.56
CA SER A 518 20.68 -18.20 -18.18
C SER A 518 19.20 -17.98 -18.39
N THR A 519 18.42 -19.04 -18.17
CA THR A 519 16.95 -19.03 -18.26
C THR A 519 16.28 -18.87 -16.90
N THR A 520 17.02 -18.93 -15.79
CA THR A 520 16.47 -18.87 -14.43
C THR A 520 16.64 -17.48 -13.81
N THR A 521 15.71 -17.11 -12.92
CA THR A 521 15.77 -15.84 -12.18
C THR A 521 15.52 -16.12 -10.70
N THR A 522 16.48 -15.74 -9.86
CA THR A 522 16.29 -15.78 -8.40
C THR A 522 16.10 -14.38 -7.88
N ASP A 523 14.97 -14.15 -7.20
CA ASP A 523 14.63 -12.87 -6.59
C ASP A 523 14.68 -12.98 -5.07
N ILE A 524 15.41 -12.06 -4.47
CA ILE A 524 15.37 -11.81 -3.03
C ILE A 524 14.84 -10.42 -2.82
N GLY A 525 13.84 -10.29 -1.97
CA GLY A 525 13.25 -8.99 -1.73
C GLY A 525 12.64 -8.77 -0.38
N ILE A 526 12.44 -7.49 -0.10
CA ILE A 526 11.72 -6.99 1.07
C ILE A 526 10.54 -6.20 0.56
N ARG A 527 9.42 -6.35 1.26
CA ARG A 527 8.24 -5.51 1.14
C ARG A 527 8.05 -4.71 2.43
N SER A 528 7.69 -3.45 2.28
CA SER A 528 7.18 -2.59 3.35
C SER A 528 5.97 -1.79 2.87
N LEU A 529 5.17 -1.31 3.82
CA LEU A 529 4.04 -0.44 3.57
C LEU A 529 4.21 0.86 4.36
N GLN A 530 4.08 1.99 3.68
CA GLN A 530 4.12 3.30 4.33
C GLN A 530 3.12 4.23 3.65
N ASN A 531 2.27 4.91 4.44
CA ASN A 531 1.29 5.88 3.95
C ASN A 531 0.41 5.38 2.79
N GLY A 532 0.04 4.09 2.81
CA GLY A 532 -0.77 3.46 1.77
C GLY A 532 0.00 3.07 0.49
N THR A 533 1.31 3.29 0.45
CA THR A 533 2.19 2.91 -0.68
C THR A 533 3.04 1.70 -0.32
N ARG A 534 3.07 0.72 -1.21
CA ARG A 534 3.93 -0.45 -1.06
C ARG A 534 5.30 -0.20 -1.65
N TYR A 535 6.32 -0.46 -0.86
CA TYR A 535 7.71 -0.36 -1.24
C TYR A 535 8.27 -1.77 -1.35
N TYR A 536 8.98 -2.03 -2.44
CA TYR A 536 9.66 -3.30 -2.63
C TYR A 536 11.13 -3.04 -2.96
N SER A 537 12.03 -3.75 -2.29
CA SER A 537 13.44 -3.81 -2.67
C SER A 537 13.70 -5.22 -3.18
N PHE A 538 14.17 -5.34 -4.42
CA PHE A 538 14.52 -6.59 -5.08
C PHE A 538 15.99 -6.60 -5.41
N ILE A 539 16.62 -7.73 -5.15
CA ILE A 539 17.90 -8.12 -5.70
C ILE A 539 17.64 -9.36 -6.53
N THR A 540 18.01 -9.27 -7.79
CA THR A 540 17.74 -10.29 -8.77
C THR A 540 19.03 -10.80 -9.36
N TRP A 541 19.17 -12.12 -9.39
CA TRP A 541 20.20 -12.83 -10.13
C TRP A 541 19.55 -13.53 -11.32
N ARG A 542 19.83 -13.01 -12.52
CA ARG A 542 19.64 -13.72 -13.80
C ARG A 542 21.01 -14.23 -14.18
N LEU A 543 21.30 -15.52 -14.10
CA LEU A 543 22.69 -16.01 -14.17
C LEU A 543 23.07 -16.56 -15.52
#